data_AF-A0A2D7JTD3-F1
#
_entry.id   AF-A0A2D7JTD3-F1
#
_cell.length_a   1.000
_cell.length_b   1.000
_cell.length_c   1.000
_cell.angle_alpha   90.00
_cell.angle_beta   90.00
_cell.angle_gamma   90.00
#
_symmetry.space_group_name_H-M   'P 1'
#
loop_
_entity.id
_entity.type
_entity.pdbx_description
1 polymer ?
#
loop_
_entity_poly.entity_id
_entity_poly.type
_entity_poly.pdbx_seq_one_letter_code
_entity_poly.pdbx_strand_id
1 'polypeptide(L)' 'MMKPNVAVLFGFGINCDHETKAVFELVGATAERIHVNRFIDGDAELEAYDILAVPGGFSFGD' A
#
# COMPACT_ATOMS: atom_id res chain seq x y z
N MET A 1 -4.22 -16.61 -14.78
CA MET A 1 -3.14 -16.52 -13.77
C MET A 1 -3.65 -15.67 -12.62
N MET A 2 -3.33 -16.05 -11.38
CA MET A 2 -3.70 -15.27 -10.20
C MET A 2 -2.88 -13.97 -10.16
N LYS A 3 -3.53 -12.83 -9.94
CA LYS A 3 -2.85 -11.54 -9.75
C LYS A 3 -2.72 -11.31 -8.24
N PRO A 4 -1.51 -11.02 -7.71
CA PRO A 4 -1.36 -10.73 -6.29
C PRO A 4 -2.08 -9.43 -5.93
N ASN A 5 -2.76 -9.41 -4.79
CA ASN A 5 -3.32 -8.22 -4.18
C ASN A 5 -2.25 -7.54 -3.33
N VAL A 6 -2.02 -6.25 -3.56
CA VAL A 6 -0.95 -5.47 -2.91
C VAL A 6 -1.56 -4.32 -2.15
N ALA A 7 -1.32 -4.25 -0.85
CA ALA A 7 -1.59 -3.06 -0.05
C ALA A 7 -0.34 -2.18 -0.06
N VAL A 8 -0.42 -1.05 -0.76
CA VAL A 8 0.57 0.01 -0.74
C VAL A 8 0.20 0.95 0.39
N LEU A 9 0.92 0.81 1.50
CA LEU A 9 0.63 1.55 2.72
C LEU A 9 0.97 3.02 2.53
N PHE A 10 0.11 3.90 3.03
CA PHE A 10 0.47 5.31 3.21
C PHE A 10 -0.01 5.82 4.55
N GLY A 11 0.52 6.97 4.93
CA GLY A 11 0.22 7.66 6.16
C GLY A 11 0.69 9.11 6.05
N PHE A 12 0.67 9.83 7.16
CA PHE A 12 1.19 11.20 7.18
C PHE A 12 2.69 11.23 6.83
N GLY A 13 3.04 12.00 5.80
CA GLY A 13 4.43 12.23 5.37
C GLY A 13 5.02 11.17 4.43
N ILE A 14 4.33 10.06 4.19
CA ILE A 14 4.67 9.15 3.08
C ILE A 14 4.43 9.87 1.76
N ASN A 15 5.37 9.77 0.82
CA ASN A 15 5.32 10.51 -0.44
C ASN A 15 5.64 9.68 -1.70
N CYS A 16 6.06 8.41 -1.53
CA CYS A 16 6.40 7.53 -2.64
C CYS A 16 5.34 6.44 -2.93
N ASP A 17 4.14 6.57 -2.39
CA ASP A 17 3.09 5.55 -2.44
C ASP A 17 2.38 5.48 -3.81
N HIS A 18 2.29 6.60 -4.54
CA HIS A 18 1.64 6.65 -5.85
C HIS A 18 2.44 5.90 -6.93
N GLU A 19 3.75 6.13 -7.02
CA GLU A 19 4.63 5.44 -7.95
C GLU A 19 4.81 3.96 -7.58
N THR A 20 4.82 3.65 -6.27
CA THR A 20 4.88 2.27 -5.80
C THR A 20 3.65 1.50 -6.30
N LYS A 21 2.44 2.05 -6.12
CA LYS A 21 1.19 1.48 -6.68
C LYS A 21 1.29 1.31 -8.19
N ALA A 22 1.70 2.35 -8.91
CA ALA A 22 1.76 2.34 -10.38
C ALA A 22 2.68 1.23 -10.91
N VAL A 23 3.83 1.00 -10.28
CA VAL A 23 4.77 -0.05 -10.69
C VAL A 23 4.21 -1.45 -10.42
N PHE A 24 3.54 -1.68 -9.29
CA PHE A 24 2.86 -2.96 -9.04
C PHE A 24 1.79 -3.27 -10.09
N GLU A 25 0.95 -2.28 -10.44
CA GLU A 25 -0.06 -2.43 -11.49
C GLU A 25 0.59 -2.69 -12.86
N LEU A 26 1.70 -2.00 -13.16
CA LEU A 26 2.46 -2.17 -14.40
C LEU A 26 3.00 -3.61 -14.57
N VAL A 27 3.45 -4.24 -13.48
CA VAL A 27 3.98 -5.62 -13.50
C VAL A 27 2.92 -6.70 -13.27
N GLY A 28 1.63 -6.33 -13.27
CA GLY A 28 0.51 -7.27 -13.33
C GLY A 28 -0.16 -7.59 -11.99
N ALA A 29 0.15 -6.88 -10.92
CA ALA A 29 -0.55 -6.99 -9.64
C ALA A 29 -1.84 -6.15 -9.60
N THR A 30 -2.69 -6.41 -8.61
CA THR A 30 -3.78 -5.51 -8.21
C THR A 30 -3.31 -4.73 -6.99
N ALA A 31 -3.06 -3.43 -7.12
CA ALA A 31 -2.53 -2.63 -6.02
C ALA A 31 -3.54 -1.59 -5.50
N GLU A 32 -3.69 -1.53 -4.18
CA GLU A 32 -4.50 -0.54 -3.48
C GLU A 32 -3.59 0.37 -2.66
N ARG A 33 -3.80 1.69 -2.77
CA ARG A 33 -3.18 2.68 -1.88
C ARG A 33 -4.05 2.82 -0.65
N ILE A 34 -3.59 2.33 0.49
CA ILE A 34 -4.39 2.21 1.71
C ILE A 34 -3.73 2.93 2.89
N HIS A 35 -4.52 3.77 3.58
CA HIS A 35 -4.01 4.48 4.75
C HIS A 35 -3.88 3.50 5.92
N VAL A 36 -2.77 3.54 6.65
CA VAL A 36 -2.48 2.58 7.75
C VAL A 36 -3.61 2.49 8.79
N ASN A 37 -4.28 3.62 9.07
CA ASN A 37 -5.41 3.66 10.01
C ASN A 37 -6.58 2.74 9.61
N ARG A 38 -6.78 2.43 8.32
CA ARG A 38 -7.85 1.50 7.93
C ARG A 38 -7.69 0.11 8.56
N PHE A 39 -6.46 -0.33 8.79
CA PHE A 39 -6.18 -1.58 9.50
C PHE A 39 -6.35 -1.42 11.02
N ILE A 40 -5.97 -0.27 11.57
CA ILE A 40 -6.11 0.04 13.01
C ILE A 40 -7.60 0.12 13.40
N ASP A 41 -8.41 0.72 12.53
CA ASP A 41 -9.83 0.95 12.75
C ASP A 41 -10.69 -0.28 12.43
N GLY A 42 -10.10 -1.33 11.83
CA GLY A 42 -10.80 -2.56 11.43
C GLY A 42 -11.61 -2.43 10.12
N ASP A 43 -11.39 -1.37 9.35
CA ASP A 43 -12.00 -1.13 8.03
C ASP A 43 -11.35 -1.93 6.89
N ALA A 44 -10.22 -2.58 7.18
CA ALA A 44 -9.48 -3.44 6.27
C ALA A 44 -8.76 -4.56 7.04
N GLU A 45 -8.63 -5.73 6.41
CA GLU A 45 -7.95 -6.91 6.97
C GLU A 45 -6.63 -7.15 6.24
N LEU A 46 -5.56 -7.49 6.97
CA LEU A 46 -4.24 -7.74 6.38
C LEU A 46 -4.25 -9.00 5.50
N GLU A 47 -5.08 -9.97 5.87
CA GLU A 47 -5.30 -11.25 5.20
C GLU A 47 -5.89 -11.12 3.79
N ALA A 48 -6.45 -9.95 3.44
CA ALA A 48 -6.96 -9.67 2.10
C ALA A 48 -5.85 -9.42 1.06
N TYR A 49 -4.60 -9.24 1.50
CA TYR A 49 -3.47 -8.86 0.66
C TYR A 49 -2.36 -9.92 0.68
N ASP A 50 -1.77 -10.18 -0.48
CA ASP A 50 -0.62 -11.08 -0.64
C ASP A 50 0.71 -10.37 -0.35
N ILE A 51 0.75 -9.05 -0.55
CA ILE A 51 1.94 -8.20 -0.39
C ILE A 51 1.57 -6.92 0.35
N LEU A 52 2.39 -6.54 1.34
CA LEU A 52 2.39 -5.22 1.95
C LEU A 52 3.62 -4.46 1.45
N ALA A 53 3.40 -3.30 0.82
CA ALA A 53 4.47 -2.39 0.43
C ALA A 53 4.51 -1.21 1.40
N VAL A 54 5.69 -0.94 1.97
CA VAL A 54 5.96 0.24 2.82
C VAL A 54 6.77 1.22 1.98
N PRO A 55 6.15 2.25 1.39
CA PRO A 55 6.82 3.19 0.51
C PRO A 55 7.73 4.15 1.29
N GLY A 56 8.67 4.77 0.57
CA GLY A 56 9.48 5.84 1.12
C GLY A 56 8.71 7.14 1.39
N GLY A 57 9.37 8.04 2.09
CA GLY A 57 8.88 9.39 2.35
C GLY A 57 9.54 9.99 3.58
N PHE A 58 8.90 11.03 4.09
CA PHE A 58 9.29 11.79 5.28
C PHE A 58 8.16 11.64 6.30
N SER A 59 7.85 10.40 6.71
CA SER A 59 6.76 10.15 7.64
C SER A 59 6.97 10.98 8.90
N PHE A 60 6.00 11.80 9.30
CA PHE A 60 6.15 12.75 10.42
C PHE A 60 7.34 13.73 10.33
N GLY A 61 7.95 13.89 9.15
CA GLY A 61 9.09 14.79 8.92
C GLY A 61 10.47 14.16 9.10
N ASP A 62 10.60 12.85 8.86
CA ASP A 62 11.72 11.93 9.17
C ASP A 62 11.66 11.34 10.59
#